data_AF-A0A926HM43-F1
#
_entry.id   AF-A0A926HM43-F1
#
_cell.length_a   1.000
_cell.length_b   1.000
_cell.length_c   1.000
_cell.angle_alpha   90.00
_cell.angle_beta   90.00
_cell.angle_gamma   90.00
#
_symmetry.space_group_name_H-M   'P 1'
#
loop_
_entity.id
_entity.type
_entity.pdbx_description
1 polymer ?
#
loop_
_entity_poly.entity_id
_entity_poly.type
_entity_poly.pdbx_seq_one_letter_code
_entity_poly.pdbx_strand_id
1 'polypeptide(L)'
;MKKSITQDMAYRQFLMKYAEKYGVSRASRKYNKSRSYIYFWKQRWDGSAASLAWQSRRPHSHPNQHTEAERKLIRGMRRRNPTLGMIELCHRLRQRGYTRCPESLFRVMRKQAQAV
;
A
#
# COMPACT_ATOMS: atom_id res chain seq x y z
N MET A 1 25.03 10.52 -2.59
CA MET A 1 23.94 9.54 -2.41
C MET A 1 24.40 8.18 -2.93
N LYS A 2 24.60 7.17 -2.07
CA LYS A 2 24.93 5.81 -2.54
C LYS A 2 23.68 5.21 -3.19
N LYS A 3 23.70 5.07 -4.52
CA LYS A 3 22.67 4.37 -5.31
C LYS A 3 22.88 2.85 -5.17
N SER A 4 22.80 2.32 -3.96
CA SER A 4 23.00 0.88 -3.74
C SER A 4 21.72 0.13 -4.09
N ILE A 5 21.71 -0.49 -5.27
CA ILE A 5 20.67 -1.44 -5.68
C ILE A 5 20.89 -2.74 -4.90
N THR A 6 19.81 -3.38 -4.43
CA THR A 6 19.92 -4.69 -3.77
C THR A 6 20.42 -5.76 -4.75
N GLN A 7 21.14 -6.77 -4.26
CA GLN A 7 21.64 -7.87 -5.10
C GLN A 7 20.51 -8.55 -5.88
N ASP A 8 19.35 -8.72 -5.25
CA ASP A 8 18.12 -9.26 -5.84
C ASP A 8 17.65 -8.44 -7.05
N MET A 9 17.63 -7.12 -6.93
CA MET A 9 17.23 -6.22 -8.02
C MET A 9 18.23 -6.25 -9.16
N ALA A 10 19.53 -6.27 -8.86
CA ALA A 10 20.58 -6.39 -9.87
C ALA A 10 20.47 -7.73 -10.64
N TYR A 11 20.22 -8.83 -9.92
CA TYR A 11 19.99 -10.15 -10.53
C TYR A 11 18.75 -10.14 -11.43
N ARG A 12 17.63 -9.59 -10.97
CA ARG A 12 16.41 -9.47 -11.81
C ARG A 12 16.68 -8.62 -13.05
N GLN A 13 17.40 -7.52 -12.92
CA GLN A 13 17.72 -6.65 -14.06
C GLN A 13 18.57 -7.40 -15.09
N PHE A 14 19.56 -8.17 -14.64
CA PHE A 14 20.36 -9.03 -15.51
C PHE A 14 19.53 -10.12 -16.18
N LEU A 15 18.64 -10.77 -15.43
CA LEU A 15 17.70 -11.77 -15.96
C LEU A 15 16.80 -11.18 -17.05
N MET A 16 16.28 -9.96 -16.84
CA MET A 16 15.43 -9.28 -17.82
C MET A 16 16.22 -8.91 -19.09
N LYS A 17 17.42 -8.34 -18.96
CA LYS A 17 18.31 -8.06 -20.10
C LYS A 17 18.65 -9.33 -20.89
N TYR A 18 18.89 -10.44 -20.20
CA TYR A 18 19.14 -11.71 -20.86
C TYR A 18 17.91 -12.25 -21.59
N ALA A 19 16.73 -12.14 -20.98
CA ALA A 19 15.46 -12.55 -21.59
C ALA A 19 15.08 -11.69 -22.81
N GLU A 20 15.45 -10.41 -22.83
CA GLU A 20 15.31 -9.52 -23.98
C GLU A 20 16.23 -9.92 -25.13
N LYS A 21 17.50 -10.23 -24.83
CA LYS A 21 18.49 -10.61 -25.85
C LYS A 21 18.28 -12.01 -26.45
N TYR A 22 17.88 -12.99 -25.64
CA TYR A 22 17.87 -14.42 -26.03
C TYR A 22 16.49 -15.08 -25.95
N GLY A 23 15.47 -14.35 -25.49
CA GLY A 23 14.12 -14.87 -25.28
C GLY A 23 13.91 -15.57 -23.94
N VAL A 24 12.64 -15.59 -23.51
CA VAL A 24 12.19 -16.12 -22.20
C VAL A 24 12.50 -17.62 -22.05
N SER A 25 12.36 -18.42 -23.11
CA SER A 25 12.63 -19.86 -23.07
C SER A 25 14.08 -20.19 -22.73
N ARG A 26 15.05 -19.46 -23.31
CA ARG A 26 16.48 -19.67 -23.01
C ARG A 26 16.82 -19.14 -21.62
N ALA A 27 16.28 -17.99 -21.22
CA ALA A 27 16.44 -17.42 -19.89
C ALA A 27 15.94 -18.38 -18.79
N SER A 28 14.77 -18.99 -19.01
CA SER A 28 14.17 -19.97 -18.09
C SER A 28 15.08 -21.17 -17.83
N ARG A 29 15.61 -21.78 -18.90
CA ARG A 29 16.54 -22.92 -18.79
C ARG A 29 17.86 -22.53 -18.14
N LYS A 30 18.43 -21.38 -18.51
CA LYS A 30 19.74 -20.94 -18.00
C LYS A 30 19.73 -20.60 -16.51
N TYR A 31 18.70 -19.89 -16.05
CA TYR A 31 18.65 -19.38 -14.67
C TYR A 31 17.73 -20.19 -13.76
N ASN A 32 17.21 -21.32 -14.24
CA ASN A 32 16.26 -22.18 -13.54
C ASN A 32 15.09 -21.38 -12.93
N LYS A 33 14.47 -20.54 -13.75
CA LYS A 33 13.27 -19.75 -13.39
C LYS A 33 12.12 -20.12 -14.30
N SER A 34 10.92 -20.25 -13.74
CA SER A 34 9.73 -20.54 -14.53
C SER A 34 9.46 -19.40 -15.52
N ARG A 35 8.88 -19.75 -16.68
CA ARG A 35 8.48 -18.75 -17.68
C ARG A 35 7.52 -17.72 -17.09
N SER A 36 6.60 -18.17 -16.21
CA SER A 36 5.66 -17.29 -15.51
C SER A 36 6.34 -16.26 -14.62
N TYR A 37 7.42 -16.64 -13.91
CA TYR A 37 8.22 -15.70 -13.12
C TYR A 37 8.86 -14.63 -14.00
N ILE A 38 9.41 -15.03 -15.16
CA ILE A 38 10.05 -14.09 -16.09
C ILE A 38 9.02 -13.15 -16.71
N TYR A 39 7.86 -13.65 -17.14
CA TYR A 39 6.78 -12.81 -17.67
C TYR A 39 6.21 -11.84 -16.62
N PHE A 40 6.03 -12.29 -15.38
CA PHE A 40 5.62 -11.43 -14.27
C PHE A 40 6.55 -10.22 -14.11
N TRP A 41 7.87 -10.46 -14.10
CA TRP A 41 8.84 -9.36 -13.98
C TRP A 41 8.95 -8.54 -15.26
N LYS A 42 8.85 -9.16 -16.43
CA LYS A 42 8.88 -8.46 -17.73
C LYS A 42 7.72 -7.48 -17.86
N GLN A 43 6.51 -7.83 -17.41
CA GLN A 43 5.35 -6.94 -17.41
C GLN A 43 5.57 -5.69 -16.55
N ARG A 44 6.36 -5.81 -15.49
CA ARG A 44 6.62 -4.74 -14.52
C ARG A 44 7.85 -3.90 -14.88
N TRP A 45 8.72 -4.39 -15.76
CA TRP A 45 10.03 -3.81 -16.02
C TRP A 45 9.95 -2.67 -17.04
N ASP A 46 10.35 -1.48 -16.61
CA ASP A 46 10.46 -0.25 -17.41
C ASP A 46 11.89 0.00 -17.93
N GLY A 47 12.80 -0.97 -17.79
CA GLY A 47 14.22 -0.83 -18.08
C GLY A 47 15.08 -0.43 -16.87
N SER A 48 14.46 0.14 -15.82
CA SER A 48 15.16 0.50 -14.59
C SER A 48 15.29 -0.70 -13.63
N ALA A 49 16.26 -0.64 -12.71
CA ALA A 49 16.33 -1.62 -11.62
C ALA A 49 15.25 -1.38 -10.56
N ALA A 50 14.78 -0.13 -10.43
CA ALA A 50 13.82 0.29 -9.40
C ALA A 50 12.45 -0.38 -9.60
N SER A 51 12.01 -0.55 -10.84
CA SER A 51 10.75 -1.24 -11.15
C SER A 51 10.75 -2.72 -10.71
N LEU A 52 11.93 -3.34 -10.62
CA LEU A 52 12.13 -4.74 -10.19
C LEU A 52 12.23 -4.92 -8.67
N ALA A 53 11.99 -3.85 -7.90
CA ALA A 53 11.90 -3.92 -6.45
C ALA A 53 10.68 -4.73 -6.00
N TRP A 54 10.75 -5.32 -4.80
CA TRP A 54 9.57 -5.91 -4.18
C TRP A 54 8.55 -4.82 -3.81
N GLN A 55 7.30 -5.00 -4.23
CA GLN A 55 6.19 -4.20 -3.75
C GLN A 55 5.68 -4.78 -2.42
N SER A 56 5.06 -3.92 -1.60
CA SER A 56 4.33 -4.36 -0.42
C SER A 56 3.26 -5.38 -0.80
N ARG A 57 3.18 -6.48 -0.05
CA ARG A 57 2.13 -7.51 -0.19
C ARG A 57 0.94 -7.26 0.74
N ARG A 58 0.95 -6.14 1.46
CA ARG A 58 -0.11 -5.81 2.43
C ARG A 58 -1.39 -5.45 1.68
N PRO A 59 -2.57 -5.96 2.08
CA PRO A 59 -3.84 -5.55 1.50
C PRO A 59 -4.01 -4.03 1.61
N HIS A 60 -4.43 -3.40 0.51
CA HIS A 60 -4.63 -1.96 0.45
C HIS A 60 -5.92 -1.51 1.14
N SER A 61 -6.93 -2.40 1.18
CA SER A 61 -8.23 -2.10 1.76
C SER A 61 -8.86 -3.32 2.43
N HIS A 62 -9.85 -3.05 3.29
CA HIS A 62 -10.72 -4.07 3.89
C HIS A 62 -12.17 -3.56 3.96
N PRO A 63 -13.20 -4.42 3.94
CA PRO A 63 -14.61 -4.00 3.88
C PRO A 63 -15.05 -3.08 5.02
N ASN A 64 -14.48 -3.29 6.21
CA ASN A 64 -14.79 -2.50 7.40
C ASN A 64 -13.91 -1.25 7.57
N GLN A 65 -13.17 -0.84 6.52
CA GLN A 65 -12.33 0.34 6.56
C GLN A 65 -13.19 1.59 6.53
N HIS A 66 -12.84 2.60 7.33
CA HIS A 66 -13.49 3.90 7.20
C HIS A 66 -13.26 4.48 5.82
N THR A 67 -14.37 4.84 5.19
CA THR A 67 -14.44 5.61 3.96
C THR A 67 -13.85 7.00 4.17
N GLU A 68 -13.46 7.64 3.07
CA GLU A 68 -12.94 9.00 3.11
C GLU A 68 -13.99 10.00 3.62
N ALA A 69 -15.26 9.79 3.29
CA ALA A 69 -16.38 10.58 3.77
C ALA A 69 -16.51 10.53 5.30
N GLU A 70 -16.46 9.33 5.89
CA GLU A 70 -16.48 9.15 7.36
C GLU A 70 -15.27 9.83 8.01
N ARG A 71 -14.07 9.70 7.44
CA ARG A 71 -12.86 10.36 7.95
C ARG A 71 -12.96 11.89 7.88
N LYS A 72 -13.52 12.42 6.78
CA LYS A 72 -13.76 13.87 6.59
C LYS A 72 -14.77 14.40 7.61
N LEU A 73 -15.84 13.65 7.87
CA LEU A 73 -16.84 13.99 8.87
C LEU A 73 -16.24 14.05 10.28
N ILE A 74 -15.49 13.02 10.68
CA ILE A 74 -14.79 12.96 11.98
C ILE A 74 -13.84 14.16 12.14
N ARG A 75 -13.00 14.42 11.13
CA ARG A 75 -12.04 15.53 11.13
C ARG A 75 -12.74 16.89 11.21
N GLY A 76 -13.80 17.08 10.42
CA GLY A 76 -14.55 18.33 10.38
C GLY A 76 -15.31 18.64 11.67
N MET A 77 -15.74 17.61 12.42
CA MET A 77 -16.37 17.79 13.73
C MET A 77 -15.35 18.09 14.82
N ARG A 78 -14.23 17.35 14.85
CA ARG A 78 -13.12 17.60 15.78
C ARG A 78 -12.53 19.00 15.63
N ARG A 79 -12.39 19.49 14.39
CA ARG A 79 -11.90 20.86 14.12
C ARG A 79 -12.82 21.94 14.68
N ARG A 80 -14.14 21.74 14.61
CA ARG A 80 -15.13 22.73 15.09
C ARG A 80 -15.27 22.70 16.61
N ASN A 81 -15.19 21.51 17.21
CA ASN A 81 -15.39 21.31 18.65
C ASN A 81 -14.21 20.51 19.24
N PRO A 82 -13.07 21.15 19.57
CA PRO A 82 -11.87 20.45 20.01
C PRO A 82 -12.03 19.80 21.40
N THR A 83 -12.81 20.39 22.29
CA THR A 83 -13.07 19.92 23.66
C THR A 83 -14.05 18.74 23.75
N LEU A 84 -14.64 18.33 22.62
CA LEU A 84 -15.69 17.32 22.60
C LEU A 84 -15.19 15.95 23.07
N GLY A 85 -15.90 15.36 24.04
CA GLY A 85 -15.64 14.01 24.53
C GLY A 85 -15.88 12.94 23.46
N MET A 86 -15.25 11.77 23.62
CA MET A 86 -15.37 10.67 22.65
C MET A 86 -16.82 10.18 22.49
N ILE A 87 -17.52 9.96 23.60
CA ILE A 87 -18.88 9.41 23.62
C ILE A 87 -19.85 10.39 22.94
N GLU A 88 -19.74 11.68 23.28
CA GLU A 88 -20.57 12.73 22.71
C GLU A 88 -20.30 12.91 21.21
N LEU A 89 -19.03 12.84 20.79
CA LEU A 89 -18.66 12.83 19.37
C LEU A 89 -19.30 11.65 18.64
N CYS A 90 -19.25 10.45 19.22
CA CYS A 90 -19.86 9.25 18.63
C CYS A 90 -21.38 9.42 18.47
N HIS A 91 -22.06 9.94 19.49
CA HIS A 91 -23.50 10.20 19.45
C HIS A 91 -23.88 11.16 18.32
N ARG A 92 -23.19 12.30 18.22
CA ARG A 92 -23.44 13.30 17.17
C ARG A 92 -23.06 12.80 15.77
N LEU A 93 -22.06 11.92 15.66
CA LEU A 93 -21.72 11.25 14.40
C LEU A 93 -22.85 10.32 13.96
N ARG A 94 -23.44 9.55 14.87
CA ARG A 94 -24.58 8.66 14.56
C ARG A 94 -25.79 9.42 14.04
N GLN A 95 -26.09 10.58 14.63
CA GLN A 95 -27.15 11.47 14.13
C GLN A 95 -26.92 11.94 12.68
N ARG A 96 -25.68 11.93 12.20
CA ARG A 96 -25.28 12.30 10.84
C ARG A 96 -25.04 11.10 9.92
N GLY A 97 -25.51 9.91 10.30
CA GLY A 97 -25.42 8.69 9.48
C GLY A 97 -24.13 7.87 9.66
N TYR A 98 -23.33 8.12 10.70
CA TYR A 98 -22.18 7.27 11.02
C TYR A 98 -22.63 5.96 11.67
N THR A 99 -22.31 4.83 11.05
CA THR A 99 -22.80 3.50 11.48
C THR A 99 -21.77 2.67 12.24
N ARG A 100 -20.50 3.11 12.31
CA ARG A 100 -19.42 2.26 12.88
C ARG A 100 -19.46 2.23 14.40
N CYS A 101 -18.80 1.21 14.97
CA CYS A 101 -18.70 1.05 16.41
C CYS A 101 -17.85 2.18 17.06
N PRO A 102 -18.10 2.49 18.35
CA PRO A 102 -17.33 3.50 19.08
C PRO A 102 -15.83 3.20 19.15
N GLU A 103 -15.44 1.93 19.25
CA GLU A 103 -14.03 1.52 19.26
C GLU A 103 -13.31 1.87 17.95
N SER A 104 -14.01 1.73 16.82
CA SER A 104 -13.50 2.07 15.51
C SER A 104 -13.22 3.57 15.39
N LEU A 105 -14.10 4.40 15.97
CA LEU A 105 -13.87 5.84 16.12
C LEU A 105 -12.64 6.13 17.00
N PHE A 106 -12.48 5.42 18.11
CA PHE A 106 -11.31 5.56 19.00
C PHE A 106 -9.98 5.27 18.29
N ARG A 107 -9.92 4.19 17.50
CA ARG A 107 -8.73 3.85 16.70
C ARG A 107 -8.38 4.95 15.70
N VAL A 108 -9.37 5.53 15.03
CA VAL A 108 -9.16 6.65 14.11
C VAL A 108 -8.62 7.87 14.85
N MET A 109 -9.19 8.21 16.00
CA MET A 109 -8.74 9.35 16.79
C MET A 109 -7.30 9.18 17.29
N ARG A 110 -6.93 7.99 17.79
CA ARG A 110 -5.55 7.69 18.20
C ARG A 110 -4.57 7.83 17.04
N LYS A 111 -4.94 7.32 15.85
CA LYS A 111 -4.11 7.44 14.64
C LYS A 111 -3.94 8.90 14.18
N GLN A 112 -4.96 9.74 14.37
CA GLN A 112 -4.89 11.17 14.04
C GLN A 112 -4.05 11.96 15.06
N ALA A 113 -4.10 11.60 16.34
CA ALA A 113 -3.30 12.25 17.39
C ALA A 113 -1.80 11.94 17.27
N GLN A 114 -1.43 10.75 16.78
CA GLN A 114 -0.03 10.36 16.54
C GLN A 114 0.57 10.92 15.24
N ALA A 115 -0.25 11.54 14.39
CA ALA A 115 0.16 12.07 13.09
C ALA A 115 0.53 13.57 13.15
N VAL A 116 0.73 14.10 14.37
CA VAL A 116 1.24 15.44 14.71
C VAL A 116 2.59 15.25 15.38
#